data_AF-A0A831SI82-F1
#
_entry.id   AF-A0A831SI82-F1
#
_cell.length_a   1.000
_cell.length_b   1.000
_cell.length_c   1.000
_cell.angle_alpha   90.00
_cell.angle_beta   90.00
_cell.angle_gamma   90.00
#
_symmetry.space_group_name_H-M   'P 1'
#
loop_
_entity.id
_entity.type
_entity.pdbx_description
1 polymer ?
#
loop_
_entity_poly.entity_id
_entity_poly.type
_entity_poly.pdbx_seq_one_letter_code
_entity_poly.pdbx_strand_id
1 'polypeptide(L)'
;MEYCNGKPLILVDRGPWYRWALQRLGLRYDHQTFGERNAIEQWYSLFKSRVKRFWKRFPYHSSLESIKTWTIAWCVIYNLCWR
;
A
#
# COMPACT_ATOMS: atom_id res chain seq x y z
N MET A 1 5.50 -19.03 1.77
CA MET A 1 6.10 -17.70 2.03
C MET A 1 7.09 -17.87 3.16
N GLU A 2 8.38 -17.82 2.87
CA GLU A 2 9.39 -17.65 3.93
C GLU A 2 9.17 -16.29 4.58
N TYR A 3 8.89 -16.28 5.87
CA TYR A 3 8.73 -15.03 6.61
C TYR A 3 10.09 -14.34 6.69
N CYS A 4 10.14 -13.05 6.39
CA CYS A 4 11.35 -12.26 6.60
C CYS A 4 11.74 -12.37 8.08
N ASN A 5 12.95 -12.88 8.38
CA ASN A 5 13.50 -13.07 9.73
C ASN A 5 13.79 -11.72 10.44
N GLY A 6 12.76 -10.91 10.67
CA GLY A 6 12.83 -9.63 11.38
C GLY A 6 13.57 -8.50 10.63
N LYS A 7 14.14 -8.75 9.46
CA LYS A 7 14.85 -7.75 8.64
C LYS A 7 14.33 -7.78 7.20
N PRO A 8 13.09 -7.33 6.96
CA PRO A 8 12.54 -7.31 5.61
C PRO A 8 13.33 -6.34 4.73
N LEU A 9 13.54 -6.74 3.47
CA LEU A 9 13.96 -5.80 2.44
C LEU A 9 12.74 -4.98 2.01
N ILE A 10 12.82 -3.66 2.11
CA ILE A 10 11.73 -2.78 1.69
C ILE A 10 12.00 -2.27 0.27
N LEU A 11 11.11 -2.65 -0.66
CA LEU A 11 11.16 -2.15 -2.03
C LEU A 11 10.40 -0.82 -2.11
N VAL A 12 11.09 0.24 -2.51
CA VAL A 12 10.51 1.60 -2.58
C VAL A 12 10.75 2.27 -3.93
N ASP A 13 9.99 3.33 -4.17
CA ASP A 13 10.17 4.20 -5.34
C ASP A 13 11.27 5.26 -5.11
N ARG A 14 11.60 6.07 -6.13
CA ARG A 14 12.57 7.19 -6.03
C ARG A 14 12.12 8.35 -5.13
N GLY A 15 11.01 8.20 -4.40
CA GLY A 15 10.50 9.22 -3.49
C GLY A 15 11.56 9.62 -2.46
N PRO A 16 11.97 10.90 -2.39
CA PRO A 16 13.09 11.34 -1.54
C PRO A 16 12.82 11.13 -0.05
N TRP A 17 11.54 11.08 0.36
CA TRP A 17 11.13 10.87 1.76
C TRP A 17 11.43 9.46 2.28
N TYR A 18 11.45 8.43 1.42
CA TYR A 18 11.66 7.05 1.87
C TYR A 18 13.07 6.84 2.43
N ARG A 19 14.09 7.42 1.79
CA ARG A 19 15.49 7.29 2.19
C ARG A 19 15.72 7.70 3.64
N TRP A 20 15.26 8.91 4.01
CA TRP A 20 15.47 9.43 5.36
C TRP A 20 14.76 8.57 6.42
N ALA A 21 13.52 8.18 6.19
CA ALA A 21 12.75 7.38 7.14
C ALA A 21 13.34 5.97 7.34
N LEU A 22 13.73 5.31 6.24
CA LEU A 22 14.26 3.94 6.27
C LEU A 22 15.67 3.89 6.89
N GLN A 23 16.51 4.89 6.61
CA GLN A 23 17.80 5.04 7.27
C GLN A 23 17.66 5.25 8.77
N ARG A 24 16.74 6.12 9.20
CA ARG A 24 16.47 6.36 10.62
C ARG A 24 16.01 5.10 11.35
N LEU A 25 15.26 4.22 10.68
CA LEU A 25 14.80 2.94 11.22
C LEU A 25 15.83 1.80 11.08
N GLY A 26 16.98 2.04 10.44
CA GLY A 26 18.00 1.01 10.21
C GLY A 26 17.55 -0.12 9.27
N LEU A 27 16.54 0.12 8.44
CA LEU A 27 15.95 -0.88 7.55
C LEU A 27 16.67 -0.89 6.20
N ARG A 28 16.91 -2.09 5.67
CA ARG A 28 17.43 -2.24 4.31
C ARG A 28 16.32 -1.93 3.31
N TYR A 29 16.65 -1.14 2.31
CA TYR A 29 15.72 -0.80 1.25
C TYR A 29 16.43 -0.84 -0.10
N ASP A 30 15.66 -1.19 -1.13
CA ASP A 30 16.13 -1.17 -2.51
C ASP A 30 15.18 -0.32 -3.35
N HIS A 31 15.77 0.35 -4.33
CA HIS A 31 15.04 1.14 -5.30
C HIS A 31 14.87 0.31 -6.57
N GLN A 32 13.65 -0.14 -6.82
CA GLN A 32 13.30 -0.84 -8.07
C GLN A 32 12.25 -0.04 -8.82
N THR A 33 12.44 0.12 -10.13
CA THR A 33 11.48 0.82 -11.00
C THR A 33 10.45 -0.14 -11.62
N PHE A 34 10.80 -1.41 -11.79
CA PHE A 34 9.97 -2.48 -12.37
C PHE A 34 10.34 -3.83 -11.73
N GLY A 35 9.41 -4.80 -11.71
CA GLY A 35 9.67 -6.15 -11.17
C GLY A 35 8.75 -6.52 -10.01
N GLU A 36 9.31 -6.88 -8.85
CA GLU A 36 8.56 -7.34 -7.67
C GLU A 36 7.56 -6.30 -7.13
N ARG A 37 7.76 -5.01 -7.47
CA ARG A 37 6.78 -3.93 -7.20
C ARG A 37 5.47 -4.07 -7.99
N ASN A 38 5.42 -4.92 -9.01
CA ASN A 38 4.18 -5.16 -9.76
C ASN A 38 3.05 -5.69 -8.85
N ALA A 39 3.38 -6.40 -7.76
CA ALA A 39 2.38 -6.84 -6.79
C ALA A 39 1.67 -5.65 -6.11
N ILE A 40 2.43 -4.65 -5.64
CA ILE A 40 1.86 -3.48 -4.99
C ILE A 40 1.17 -2.55 -6.01
N GLU A 41 1.67 -2.47 -7.25
CA GLU A 41 1.01 -1.72 -8.32
C GLU A 41 -0.35 -2.33 -8.71
N GLN A 42 -0.43 -3.66 -8.83
CA GLN A 42 -1.69 -4.37 -9.05
C GLN A 42 -2.66 -4.16 -7.88
N TRP A 43 -2.18 -4.22 -6.64
CA TRP A 43 -2.99 -3.92 -5.45
C TRP A 43 -3.60 -2.51 -5.53
N TYR A 44 -2.77 -1.50 -5.83
CA TYR A 44 -3.24 -0.12 -5.97
C TYR A 44 -4.14 0.09 -7.18
N SER A 45 -3.95 -0.66 -8.27
CA SER A 45 -4.83 -0.62 -9.44
C SER A 45 -6.26 -1.05 -9.06
N LEU A 46 -6.39 -2.16 -8.32
CA LEU A 46 -7.66 -2.64 -7.81
C LEU A 46 -8.28 -1.64 -6.82
N PHE A 47 -7.49 -1.11 -5.89
CA PHE A 47 -7.96 -0.09 -4.95
C PHE A 47 -8.49 1.16 -5.67
N LYS A 48 -7.72 1.70 -6.62
CA LYS A 48 -8.11 2.84 -7.46
C LYS A 48 -9.38 2.55 -8.25
N SER A 49 -9.56 1.31 -8.75
CA SER A 49 -10.78 0.92 -9.46
C SER A 49 -12.02 1.02 -8.57
N ARG A 50 -11.90 0.68 -7.27
CA ARG A 50 -12.99 0.81 -6.29
C ARG A 50 -13.27 2.26 -5.97
N VAL A 51 -12.23 3.06 -5.71
CA VAL A 51 -12.36 4.50 -5.45
C VAL A 51 -12.95 5.25 -6.65
N LYS A 52 -12.67 4.80 -7.88
CA LYS A 52 -13.25 5.37 -9.11
C LYS A 52 -14.78 5.21 -9.16
N ARG A 53 -15.36 4.18 -8.51
CA ARG A 53 -16.82 4.02 -8.40
C ARG A 53 -17.48 5.12 -7.57
N PHE A 54 -16.72 5.76 -6.69
CA PHE A 54 -17.14 6.94 -5.96
C PHE A 54 -16.73 8.23 -6.67
N TRP A 55 -16.48 8.21 -7.99
CA TRP A 55 -16.00 9.40 -8.71
C TRP A 55 -14.72 10.02 -8.11
N LYS A 56 -13.87 9.18 -7.51
CA LYS A 56 -12.65 9.58 -6.77
C LYS A 56 -12.93 10.51 -5.58
N ARG A 57 -14.16 10.52 -5.07
CA ARG A 57 -14.58 11.34 -3.93
C ARG A 57 -15.43 10.50 -2.98
N PHE A 58 -15.02 10.43 -1.71
CA PHE A 58 -15.86 9.78 -0.72
C PHE A 58 -17.22 10.47 -0.59
N PRO A 59 -18.30 9.74 -0.27
CA PRO A 59 -19.64 10.30 -0.14
C PRO A 59 -19.70 11.55 0.73
N TYR A 60 -20.67 12.43 0.45
CA TYR A 60 -20.90 13.63 1.23
C TYR A 60 -21.11 13.28 2.72
N HIS A 61 -20.52 14.06 3.64
CA HIS A 61 -20.43 13.79 5.08
C HIS A 61 -19.61 12.56 5.53
N SER A 62 -18.76 11.99 4.68
CA SER A 62 -17.79 10.99 5.14
C SER A 62 -16.85 11.60 6.19
N SER A 63 -16.84 11.02 7.39
CA SER A 63 -15.89 11.37 8.44
C SER A 63 -14.54 10.69 8.19
N LEU A 64 -13.47 11.21 8.81
CA LEU A 64 -12.16 10.56 8.76
C LEU A 64 -12.23 9.09 9.21
N GLU A 65 -13.01 8.80 10.25
CA GLU A 65 -13.20 7.45 10.75
C GLU A 65 -13.90 6.55 9.73
N SER A 66 -14.95 7.03 9.04
CA SER A 66 -15.59 6.26 7.98
C SER A 66 -14.64 5.92 6.82
N ILE A 67 -13.75 6.86 6.46
CA ILE A 67 -12.75 6.65 5.42
C ILE A 67 -11.71 5.62 5.87
N LYS A 68 -11.23 5.69 7.12
CA LYS A 68 -10.33 4.69 7.71
C LYS A 68 -10.97 3.30 7.72
N THR A 69 -12.21 3.18 8.20
CA THR A 69 -12.96 1.92 8.23
C THR A 69 -13.11 1.35 6.82
N TRP A 70 -13.43 2.17 5.83
CA TRP A 70 -13.53 1.73 4.44
C TRP A 70 -12.18 1.22 3.89
N THR A 71 -11.08 1.92 4.17
CA THR A 71 -9.73 1.47 3.76
C THR A 71 -9.31 0.16 4.45
N ILE A 72 -9.61 0.00 5.74
CA ILE A 72 -9.35 -1.25 6.47
C ILE A 72 -10.19 -2.39 5.88
N ALA A 73 -11.47 -2.16 5.64
CA ALA A 73 -12.35 -3.14 5.01
C ALA A 73 -11.82 -3.58 3.64
N TRP A 74 -11.29 -2.64 2.83
CA TRP A 74 -10.61 -2.98 1.59
C TRP A 74 -9.41 -3.90 1.80
N CYS A 75 -8.52 -3.59 2.76
CA CYS A 75 -7.37 -4.44 3.07
C CYS A 75 -7.80 -5.86 3.47
N VAL A 76 -8.85 -5.98 4.29
CA VAL A 76 -9.41 -7.28 4.71
C VAL A 76 -9.96 -8.04 3.51
N ILE A 77 -10.78 -7.39 2.67
CA ILE A 77 -11.36 -8.01 1.47
C ILE A 77 -10.26 -8.48 0.51
N TYR A 78 -9.23 -7.67 0.27
CA TYR A 78 -8.12 -8.06 -0.59
C TYR A 78 -7.40 -9.31 -0.04
N ASN A 79 -7.12 -9.33 1.27
CA ASN A 79 -6.44 -10.45 1.92
C ASN A 79 -7.28 -11.74 1.96
N LEU A 80 -8.61 -11.63 1.96
CA LEU A 80 -9.52 -12.79 1.97
C LEU A 80 -9.84 -13.32 0.57
N CYS A 81 -9.94 -12.43 -0.43
CA CYS A 81 -10.45 -12.79 -1.75
C CYS A 81 -9.37 -12.92 -2.84
N TRP A 82 -8.18 -12.35 -2.62
CA TRP A 82 -7.15 -12.18 -3.67
C TRP A 82 -5.76 -12.66 -3.28
N ARG A 83 -5.59 -13.19 -2.06
CA ARG A 83 -4.35 -13.79 -1.58
C ARG A 83 -4.41 -15.31 -1.71
#